data_AF-K7L0F5-F1
#
_entry.id   AF-K7L0F5-F1
#
_cell.length_a   1.000
_cell.length_b   1.000
_cell.length_c   1.000
_cell.angle_alpha   90.00
_cell.angle_beta   90.00
_cell.angle_gamma   90.00
#
_symmetry.space_group_name_H-M   'P 1'
#
loop_
_entity.id
_entity.type
_entity.pdbx_description
1 polymer ?
#
loop_
_entity_poly.entity_id
_entity_poly.type
_entity_poly.pdbx_seq_one_letter_code
_entity_poly.pdbx_strand_id
1 'polypeptide(L)'
;MELSTKTRKKFGDDGGFWEDWYVTYTVHGQTCSLCLVRDYDKHDNLNKVSFILLDLGLGFRTLCLHIETTSETGFLRINSTQSIPWTKTNRTVDARDDVVDTKVYLDGNANQRNDLIVLECKKNSTDHDEETNVVTVAHYFADSRGRAFNIDDELGIGLSVVAKVRVSNGQLDITVEGPEQHPASALFCMFDQVNRTGIWKPTMCPHCAQPRSSASAPAA
;
A
#
# COMPACT_ATOMS: atom_id res chain seq x y z
N MET A 1 -7.54 18.19 -7.21
CA MET A 1 -7.02 17.29 -6.15
C MET A 1 -6.01 18.06 -5.33
N GLU A 2 -6.09 17.93 -4.01
CA GLU A 2 -5.04 18.40 -3.10
C GLU A 2 -4.23 17.20 -2.63
N LEU A 3 -2.91 17.31 -2.62
CA LEU A 3 -1.99 16.28 -2.14
C LEU A 3 -1.02 16.92 -1.16
N SER A 4 -0.89 16.33 0.02
CA SER A 4 0.03 16.78 1.05
C SER A 4 0.81 15.60 1.60
N THR A 5 2.11 15.82 1.80
CA THR A 5 2.99 14.89 2.51
C THR A 5 3.59 15.60 3.73
N LYS A 6 3.70 14.88 4.85
CA LYS A 6 4.23 15.42 6.10
C LYS A 6 4.98 14.36 6.87
N THR A 7 6.10 14.72 7.48
CA THR A 7 6.81 13.87 8.44
C THR A 7 6.75 14.49 9.83
N ARG A 8 6.61 13.67 10.86
CA ARG A 8 6.64 14.10 12.26
C ARG A 8 7.46 13.11 13.09
N LYS A 9 8.41 13.62 13.87
CA LYS A 9 9.15 12.84 14.87
C LYS A 9 8.62 13.14 16.29
N LYS A 10 8.47 12.12 17.12
CA LYS A 10 8.07 12.22 18.54
C LYS A 10 8.99 11.34 19.38
N PHE A 11 9.50 11.84 20.50
CA PHE A 11 10.37 11.07 21.39
C PHE A 11 9.57 10.49 22.54
N GLY A 12 9.86 9.25 22.90
CA GLY A 12 9.31 8.56 24.06
C GLY A 12 10.15 8.81 25.31
N ASP A 13 9.55 8.55 26.48
CA ASP A 13 10.23 8.67 27.77
C ASP A 13 11.31 7.58 27.98
N ASP A 14 11.23 6.48 27.21
CA ASP A 14 12.18 5.37 27.23
C ASP A 14 13.45 5.63 26.39
N GLY A 15 13.53 6.79 25.73
CA GLY A 15 14.60 7.17 24.81
C GLY A 15 14.38 6.69 23.37
N GLY A 16 13.32 5.92 23.10
CA GLY A 16 12.89 5.59 21.75
C GLY A 16 12.19 6.77 21.07
N PHE A 17 11.79 6.58 19.82
CA PHE A 17 11.02 7.60 19.10
C PHE A 17 10.15 7.00 18.00
N TRP A 18 9.12 7.75 17.64
CA TRP A 18 8.26 7.45 16.49
C TRP A 18 8.51 8.46 15.38
N GLU A 19 8.61 7.96 14.15
CA GLU A 19 8.56 8.77 12.93
C GLU A 19 7.27 8.45 12.17
N ASP A 20 6.39 9.44 12.08
CA ASP A 20 5.17 9.36 11.30
C ASP A 20 5.41 9.99 9.93
N TRP A 21 5.06 9.29 8.85
CA TRP A 21 4.96 9.83 7.50
C TRP A 21 3.52 9.78 7.03
N TYR A 22 2.97 10.93 6.65
CA TYR A 22 1.60 11.09 6.21
C TYR A 22 1.55 11.40 4.72
N VAL A 23 0.61 10.76 4.03
CA VAL A 23 0.13 11.18 2.71
C VAL A 23 -1.35 11.42 2.83
N THR A 24 -1.80 12.62 2.52
CA THR A 24 -3.22 12.94 2.50
C THR A 24 -3.58 13.47 1.13
N TYR A 25 -4.65 12.96 0.55
CA TYR A 25 -5.21 13.52 -0.66
C TYR A 25 -6.71 13.73 -0.53
N THR A 26 -7.16 14.84 -1.12
CA THR A 26 -8.55 15.25 -1.14
C THR A 26 -9.03 15.33 -2.59
N VAL A 27 -10.06 14.55 -2.91
CA VAL A 27 -10.68 14.47 -4.23
C VAL A 27 -12.18 14.68 -4.06
N HIS A 28 -12.72 15.71 -4.73
CA HIS A 28 -14.12 16.12 -4.62
C HIS A 28 -14.62 16.27 -3.16
N GLY A 29 -13.78 16.84 -2.29
CA GLY A 29 -14.10 17.06 -0.87
C GLY A 29 -14.02 15.80 0.01
N GLN A 30 -13.68 14.64 -0.56
CA GLN A 30 -13.42 13.42 0.21
C GLN A 30 -11.93 13.26 0.43
N THR A 31 -11.54 13.03 1.69
CA THR A 31 -10.15 12.92 2.10
C THR A 31 -9.81 11.50 2.46
N CYS A 32 -8.68 11.02 1.94
CA CYS A 32 -8.04 9.79 2.34
C CYS A 32 -6.65 10.11 2.86
N SER A 33 -6.31 9.54 4.02
CA SER A 33 -5.04 9.72 4.69
C SER A 33 -4.36 8.38 4.91
N LEU A 34 -3.13 8.27 4.43
CA LEU A 34 -2.22 7.19 4.75
C LEU A 34 -1.23 7.70 5.78
N CYS A 35 -0.98 6.91 6.81
CA CYS A 35 0.05 7.16 7.80
C CYS A 35 0.91 5.91 7.94
N LEU A 36 2.21 6.10 7.76
CA LEU A 36 3.22 5.10 8.04
C LEU A 36 3.96 5.53 9.30
N VAL A 37 3.86 4.73 10.35
CA VAL A 37 4.53 4.99 11.62
C VAL A 37 5.69 4.02 11.75
N ARG A 38 6.88 4.54 12.01
CA ARG A 38 8.09 3.78 12.31
C ARG A 38 8.42 3.96 13.79
N ASP A 39 8.54 2.86 14.51
CA ASP A 39 8.83 2.83 15.94
C ASP A 39 10.27 2.37 16.17
N TYR A 40 11.09 3.26 16.72
CA TYR A 40 12.49 3.05 16.97
C TYR A 40 12.76 2.90 18.47
N ASP A 41 13.57 1.91 18.84
CA ASP A 41 14.05 1.80 20.21
C ASP A 41 15.08 2.90 20.56
N LYS A 42 15.51 2.90 21.82
CA LYS A 42 16.57 3.78 22.34
C LYS A 42 17.95 3.59 21.70
N HIS A 43 18.12 2.61 20.81
CA HIS A 43 19.35 2.34 20.07
C HIS A 43 19.17 2.54 18.55
N ASP A 44 18.11 3.26 18.14
CA ASP A 44 17.76 3.55 16.76
C ASP A 44 17.43 2.30 15.91
N ASN A 45 17.10 1.16 16.53
CA ASN A 45 16.60 -0.01 15.81
C ASN A 45 15.11 0.13 15.52
N LEU A 46 14.74 -0.07 14.25
CA LEU A 46 13.33 -0.12 13.84
C LEU A 46 12.72 -1.43 14.33
N ASN A 47 11.86 -1.34 15.35
CA ASN A 47 11.20 -2.49 15.96
C ASN A 47 9.87 -2.83 15.30
N LYS A 48 9.14 -1.78 14.90
CA LYS A 48 7.77 -1.91 14.42
C LYS A 48 7.45 -0.87 13.36
N VAL A 49 6.70 -1.30 12.37
CA VAL A 49 6.11 -0.46 11.34
C VAL A 49 4.60 -0.59 11.45
N SER A 50 3.89 0.53 11.48
CA SER A 50 2.43 0.53 11.39
C SER A 50 1.98 1.25 10.12
N PHE A 51 1.16 0.59 9.32
CA PHE A 51 0.48 1.19 8.17
C PHE A 51 -0.98 1.45 8.53
N ILE A 52 -1.38 2.71 8.47
CA ILE A 52 -2.70 3.17 8.84
C ILE A 52 -3.32 3.83 7.61
N LEU A 53 -4.47 3.33 7.16
CA LEU A 53 -5.30 3.98 6.17
C LEU A 53 -6.54 4.51 6.85
N LEU A 54 -6.83 5.79 6.67
CA LEU A 54 -8.05 6.44 7.12
C LEU A 54 -8.79 7.00 5.91
N ASP A 55 -9.94 6.44 5.60
CA ASP A 55 -10.83 6.97 4.56
C ASP A 55 -12.10 7.56 5.20
N LEU A 56 -12.25 8.87 5.06
CA LEU A 56 -13.40 9.62 5.59
C LEU A 56 -14.56 9.70 4.59
N GLY A 57 -14.39 9.24 3.35
CA GLY A 57 -15.36 9.44 2.27
C GLY A 57 -16.56 8.48 2.26
N LEU A 58 -16.36 7.21 2.66
CA LEU A 58 -17.34 6.12 2.50
C LEU A 58 -17.70 5.42 3.82
N GLY A 59 -17.87 6.20 4.89
CA GLY A 59 -18.37 5.71 6.19
C GLY A 59 -17.29 5.45 7.25
N PHE A 60 -16.23 6.27 7.29
CA PHE A 60 -15.12 6.17 8.24
C PHE A 60 -14.53 4.75 8.29
N ARG A 61 -13.60 4.46 7.38
CA ARG A 61 -12.91 3.17 7.36
C ARG A 61 -11.49 3.35 7.85
N THR A 62 -11.04 2.40 8.67
CA THR A 62 -9.67 2.40 9.18
C THR A 62 -9.03 1.04 8.94
N LEU A 63 -7.96 1.06 8.14
CA LEU A 63 -7.01 -0.04 8.08
C LEU A 63 -5.91 0.26 9.09
N CYS A 64 -5.56 -0.68 9.96
CA CYS A 64 -4.34 -0.59 10.74
C CYS A 64 -3.64 -1.94 10.71
N LEU A 65 -2.43 -1.94 10.14
CA LEU A 65 -1.53 -3.08 10.04
C LEU A 65 -0.29 -2.78 10.87
N HIS A 66 0.02 -3.63 11.82
CA HIS A 66 1.23 -3.59 12.61
C HIS A 66 2.15 -4.71 12.13
N ILE A 67 3.37 -4.36 11.76
CA ILE A 67 4.40 -5.25 11.23
C ILE A 67 5.60 -5.14 12.16
N GLU A 68 6.01 -6.25 12.75
CA GLU A 68 7.13 -6.31 13.71
C GLU A 68 7.92 -7.59 13.49
N THR A 69 9.19 -7.59 13.90
CA THR A 69 10.01 -8.81 13.92
C THR A 69 9.66 -9.67 15.13
N THR A 70 9.62 -10.98 14.95
CA THR A 70 9.50 -11.94 16.05
C THR A 70 10.89 -12.17 16.65
N SER A 71 10.98 -12.16 17.99
CA SER A 71 12.24 -12.43 18.69
C SER A 71 12.71 -13.88 18.55
N GLU A 72 11.77 -14.81 18.30
CA GLU A 72 12.05 -16.24 18.22
C GLU A 72 12.68 -16.65 16.90
N THR A 73 12.19 -16.11 15.78
CA THR A 73 12.60 -16.56 14.43
C THR A 73 13.24 -15.44 13.61
N GLY A 74 13.06 -14.18 14.01
CA GLY A 74 13.52 -13.03 13.24
C GLY A 74 12.67 -12.74 12.00
N PHE A 75 11.54 -13.42 11.81
CA PHE A 75 10.60 -13.15 10.71
C PHE A 75 9.61 -12.04 11.07
N LEU A 76 8.84 -11.59 10.08
CA LEU A 76 7.80 -10.59 10.28
C LEU A 76 6.49 -11.24 10.74
N ARG A 77 5.88 -10.67 11.78
CA ARG A 77 4.49 -10.93 12.17
C ARG A 77 3.63 -9.73 11.81
N ILE A 78 2.43 -10.00 11.30
CA ILE A 78 1.45 -8.96 10.95
C ILE A 78 0.24 -9.07 11.88
N ASN A 79 -0.03 -8.02 12.64
CA ASN A 79 -1.22 -7.87 13.44
C ASN A 79 -2.16 -6.84 12.81
N SER A 80 -3.46 -7.14 12.77
CA SER A 80 -4.48 -6.30 12.14
C SER A 80 -5.58 -5.98 13.15
N THR A 81 -5.93 -4.71 13.32
CA THR A 81 -6.99 -4.24 14.24
C THR A 81 -8.23 -3.72 13.49
N GLN A 82 -8.38 -4.13 12.23
CA GLN A 82 -9.21 -3.47 11.21
C GLN A 82 -10.72 -3.69 11.34
N SER A 83 -11.49 -2.74 10.80
CA SER A 83 -12.89 -2.93 10.43
C SER A 83 -13.08 -3.41 8.97
N ILE A 84 -12.01 -3.40 8.17
CA ILE A 84 -12.06 -3.66 6.73
C ILE A 84 -12.04 -5.18 6.47
N PRO A 85 -13.13 -5.77 5.93
CA PRO A 85 -13.15 -7.19 5.62
C PRO A 85 -12.44 -7.44 4.30
N TRP A 86 -11.33 -8.19 4.31
CA TRP A 86 -10.67 -8.63 3.08
C TRP A 86 -11.69 -9.32 2.16
N THR A 87 -11.88 -8.80 0.95
CA THR A 87 -12.88 -9.33 0.00
C THR A 87 -12.37 -10.55 -0.73
N LYS A 88 -11.04 -10.71 -0.82
CA LYS A 88 -10.41 -11.86 -1.47
C LYS A 88 -9.10 -12.22 -0.80
N THR A 89 -8.84 -13.51 -0.74
CA THR A 89 -7.56 -14.07 -0.29
C THR A 89 -7.11 -15.11 -1.31
N ASN A 90 -5.82 -15.11 -1.64
CA ASN A 90 -5.23 -16.07 -2.55
C ASN A 90 -3.86 -16.51 -2.01
N ARG A 91 -3.48 -17.75 -2.30
CA ARG A 91 -2.16 -18.31 -1.98
C ARG A 91 -1.59 -18.90 -3.26
N THR A 92 -0.38 -18.48 -3.62
CA THR A 92 0.36 -19.04 -4.76
C THR A 92 1.70 -19.57 -4.28
N VAL A 93 2.17 -20.65 -4.89
CA VAL A 93 3.49 -21.24 -4.65
C VAL A 93 4.26 -21.20 -5.96
N ASP A 94 5.49 -20.70 -5.93
CA ASP A 94 6.33 -20.67 -7.12
C ASP A 94 7.18 -21.94 -7.27
N ALA A 95 8.03 -22.00 -8.31
CA ALA A 95 8.84 -23.17 -8.59
C ALA A 95 9.97 -23.43 -7.57
N ARG A 96 10.21 -22.51 -6.64
CA ARG A 96 11.19 -22.62 -5.54
C ARG A 96 10.51 -22.93 -4.20
N ASP A 97 9.22 -23.27 -4.23
CA ASP A 97 8.38 -23.43 -3.06
C ASP A 97 8.21 -22.13 -2.23
N ASP A 98 8.54 -20.97 -2.80
CA ASP A 98 8.26 -19.69 -2.16
C ASP A 98 6.74 -19.45 -2.20
N VAL A 99 6.16 -19.18 -1.04
CA VAL A 99 4.72 -18.98 -0.88
C VAL A 99 4.42 -17.49 -0.85
N VAL A 100 3.44 -17.07 -1.65
CA VAL A 100 2.92 -15.72 -1.65
C VAL A 100 1.45 -15.75 -1.25
N ASP A 101 1.15 -15.20 -0.08
CA ASP A 101 -0.21 -14.96 0.40
C ASP A 101 -0.62 -13.53 0.03
N THR A 102 -1.71 -13.38 -0.72
CA THR A 102 -2.26 -12.08 -1.13
C THR A 102 -3.65 -11.90 -0.53
N LYS A 103 -3.85 -10.83 0.24
CA LYS A 103 -5.17 -10.37 0.69
C LYS A 103 -5.51 -9.09 -0.03
N VAL A 104 -6.71 -9.03 -0.57
CA VAL A 104 -7.22 -7.90 -1.34
C VAL A 104 -8.48 -7.40 -0.69
N TYR A 105 -8.58 -6.08 -0.64
CA TYR A 105 -9.81 -5.39 -0.38
C TYR A 105 -10.05 -4.42 -1.54
N LEU A 106 -11.18 -4.60 -2.22
CA LEU A 106 -11.65 -3.72 -3.27
C LEU A 106 -12.99 -3.15 -2.83
N ASP A 107 -13.06 -1.83 -2.76
CA ASP A 107 -14.23 -1.10 -2.28
C ASP A 107 -14.48 0.10 -3.18
N GLY A 108 -15.74 0.47 -3.30
CA GLY A 108 -16.13 1.61 -4.11
C GLY A 108 -17.50 1.46 -4.73
N ASN A 109 -17.88 2.48 -5.47
CA ASN A 109 -19.14 2.52 -6.20
C ASN A 109 -18.90 2.18 -7.66
N ALA A 110 -19.91 1.56 -8.30
CA ALA A 110 -19.73 0.78 -9.51
C ALA A 110 -18.82 1.40 -10.60
N ASN A 111 -18.76 2.73 -10.77
CA ASN A 111 -17.89 3.36 -11.79
C ASN A 111 -17.41 4.79 -11.46
N GLN A 112 -17.30 5.19 -10.20
CA GLN A 112 -16.92 6.58 -9.88
C GLN A 112 -15.67 6.69 -9.04
N ARG A 113 -15.63 6.03 -7.89
CA ARG A 113 -14.50 6.01 -6.97
C ARG A 113 -14.32 4.59 -6.48
N ASN A 114 -13.14 4.02 -6.72
CA ASN A 114 -12.75 2.73 -6.17
C ASN A 114 -11.38 2.82 -5.50
N ASP A 115 -11.27 2.07 -4.40
CA ASP A 115 -10.08 1.92 -3.58
C ASP A 115 -9.69 0.44 -3.57
N LEU A 116 -8.44 0.15 -3.93
CA LEU A 116 -7.84 -1.18 -3.87
C LEU A 116 -6.73 -1.18 -2.83
N ILE A 117 -6.90 -1.99 -1.78
CA ILE A 117 -5.87 -2.26 -0.79
C ILE A 117 -5.37 -3.69 -1.02
N VAL A 118 -4.05 -3.85 -1.05
CA VAL A 118 -3.40 -5.14 -1.17
C VAL A 118 -2.42 -5.33 -0.02
N LEU A 119 -2.47 -6.51 0.59
CA LEU A 119 -1.47 -7.02 1.52
C LEU A 119 -0.89 -8.30 0.91
N GLU A 120 0.37 -8.24 0.48
CA GLU A 120 1.12 -9.39 -0.05
C GLU A 120 2.20 -9.80 0.95
N CYS A 121 2.24 -11.08 1.31
CA CYS A 121 3.21 -11.66 2.24
C CYS A 121 4.00 -12.77 1.54
N LYS A 122 5.34 -12.70 1.57
CA LYS A 122 6.23 -13.72 0.96
C LYS A 122 6.93 -14.55 2.02
N LYS A 123 6.74 -15.87 1.97
CA LYS A 123 7.23 -16.86 2.93
C LYS A 123 8.16 -17.86 2.23
N ASN A 124 9.20 -18.31 2.93
CA ASN A 124 10.14 -19.32 2.41
C ASN A 124 9.67 -20.77 2.62
N SER A 125 8.54 -20.98 3.30
CA SER A 125 8.03 -22.34 3.56
C SER A 125 6.52 -22.34 3.71
N THR A 126 5.92 -23.51 3.51
CA THR A 126 4.49 -23.76 3.70
C THR A 126 4.08 -23.91 5.15
N ASP A 127 5.03 -24.15 6.06
CA ASP A 127 4.75 -24.73 7.38
C ASP A 127 4.55 -23.70 8.50
N HIS A 128 4.91 -22.42 8.25
CA HIS A 128 4.70 -21.33 9.20
C HIS A 128 3.62 -20.38 8.69
N ASP A 129 2.41 -20.53 9.23
CA ASP A 129 1.24 -19.81 8.72
C ASP A 129 1.21 -18.30 9.04
N GLU A 130 1.93 -17.83 10.06
CA GLU A 130 1.85 -16.43 10.52
C GLU A 130 3.08 -15.57 10.21
N GLU A 131 4.20 -16.19 9.87
CA GLU A 131 5.48 -15.49 9.72
C GLU A 131 5.87 -15.32 8.25
N THR A 132 6.48 -14.18 7.90
CA THR A 132 6.82 -13.83 6.52
C THR A 132 8.14 -13.05 6.44
N ASN A 133 8.84 -13.13 5.31
CA ASN A 133 10.11 -12.44 5.10
C ASN A 133 9.92 -11.02 4.57
N VAL A 134 8.87 -10.85 3.76
CA VAL A 134 8.54 -9.60 3.09
C VAL A 134 7.05 -9.37 3.21
N VAL A 135 6.68 -8.15 3.55
CA VAL A 135 5.31 -7.65 3.54
C VAL A 135 5.25 -6.48 2.59
N THR A 136 4.33 -6.52 1.65
CA THR A 136 4.02 -5.39 0.79
C THR A 136 2.59 -4.95 1.06
N VAL A 137 2.42 -3.69 1.43
CA VAL A 137 1.12 -3.05 1.56
C VAL A 137 0.99 -2.02 0.45
N ALA A 138 -0.02 -2.16 -0.40
CA ALA A 138 -0.30 -1.22 -1.46
C ALA A 138 -1.71 -0.66 -1.31
N HIS A 139 -1.83 0.63 -1.55
CA HIS A 139 -3.11 1.31 -1.65
C HIS A 139 -3.19 2.03 -2.99
N TYR A 140 -4.24 1.77 -3.74
CA TYR A 140 -4.56 2.43 -4.99
C TYR A 140 -5.92 3.09 -4.86
N PHE A 141 -6.00 4.33 -5.31
CA PHE A 141 -7.22 5.12 -5.36
C PHE A 141 -7.46 5.51 -6.82
N ALA A 142 -8.68 5.37 -7.31
CA ALA A 142 -9.07 5.84 -8.62
C ALA A 142 -10.44 6.52 -8.56
N ASP A 143 -10.53 7.75 -9.10
CA ASP A 143 -11.79 8.50 -9.23
C ASP A 143 -11.97 8.99 -10.67
N SER A 144 -13.05 8.57 -11.33
CA SER A 144 -13.43 8.99 -12.69
C SER A 144 -14.70 9.83 -12.71
N ARG A 145 -15.01 10.56 -11.63
CA ARG A 145 -16.06 11.60 -11.64
C ARG A 145 -15.63 12.80 -12.49
N GLY A 146 -15.45 12.58 -13.79
CA GLY A 146 -15.41 13.61 -14.82
C GLY A 146 -16.80 13.67 -15.46
N ARG A 147 -17.36 14.88 -15.56
CA ARG A 147 -18.70 15.11 -16.12
C ARG A 147 -18.80 14.46 -17.50
N ALA A 148 -19.79 13.59 -17.70
CA ALA A 148 -20.05 12.85 -18.94
C ALA A 148 -20.25 13.71 -20.22
N PHE A 149 -20.06 15.03 -20.16
CA PHE A 149 -20.45 15.96 -21.21
C PHE A 149 -19.31 16.81 -21.81
N ASN A 150 -18.07 16.75 -21.29
CA ASN A 150 -16.93 17.39 -21.95
C ASN A 150 -15.81 16.36 -22.19
N ILE A 151 -15.56 16.06 -23.46
CA ILE A 151 -14.65 15.00 -23.95
C ILE A 151 -13.18 15.28 -23.58
N ASP A 152 -12.82 16.53 -23.28
CA ASP A 152 -11.41 16.93 -23.27
C ASP A 152 -10.77 17.25 -21.91
N ASP A 153 -11.51 17.40 -20.79
CA ASP A 153 -10.93 18.18 -19.67
C ASP A 153 -10.96 17.62 -18.23
N GLU A 154 -11.42 16.40 -17.96
CA GLU A 154 -11.20 15.80 -16.62
C GLU A 154 -10.84 14.32 -16.72
N LEU A 155 -9.57 14.06 -17.06
CA LEU A 155 -8.95 12.75 -16.89
C LEU A 155 -9.13 12.33 -15.42
N GLY A 156 -9.82 11.21 -15.19
CA GLY A 156 -9.98 10.65 -13.85
C GLY A 156 -8.62 10.51 -13.14
N ILE A 157 -8.64 10.72 -11.84
CA ILE A 157 -7.46 10.78 -10.99
C ILE A 157 -7.15 9.38 -10.45
N GLY A 158 -5.94 8.89 -10.68
CA GLY A 158 -5.41 7.67 -10.08
C GLY A 158 -4.20 7.96 -9.20
N LEU A 159 -4.12 7.33 -8.03
CA LEU A 159 -2.99 7.43 -7.11
C LEU A 159 -2.61 6.07 -6.57
N SER A 160 -1.33 5.87 -6.29
CA SER A 160 -0.85 4.70 -5.56
C SER A 160 0.20 5.04 -4.52
N VAL A 161 0.18 4.32 -3.41
CA VAL A 161 1.26 4.26 -2.43
C VAL A 161 1.56 2.79 -2.16
N VAL A 162 2.84 2.42 -2.18
CA VAL A 162 3.30 1.05 -1.92
C VAL A 162 4.38 1.10 -0.85
N ALA A 163 4.16 0.42 0.26
CA ALA A 163 5.15 0.22 1.31
C ALA A 163 5.61 -1.24 1.30
N LYS A 164 6.92 -1.46 1.26
CA LYS A 164 7.54 -2.79 1.34
C LYS A 164 8.37 -2.85 2.60
N VAL A 165 8.08 -3.83 3.45
CA VAL A 165 8.79 -4.11 4.69
C VAL A 165 9.47 -5.46 4.55
N ARG A 166 10.74 -5.55 4.92
CA ARG A 166 11.50 -6.79 4.92
C ARG A 166 12.41 -6.85 6.15
N VAL A 167 12.86 -8.06 6.48
CA VAL A 167 13.97 -8.24 7.41
C VAL A 167 15.27 -8.33 6.63
N SER A 168 16.28 -7.55 7.00
CA SER A 168 17.63 -7.63 6.47
C SER A 168 18.61 -7.60 7.63
N ASN A 169 19.47 -8.62 7.74
CA ASN A 169 20.46 -8.75 8.82
C ASN A 169 19.86 -8.62 10.23
N GLY A 170 18.65 -9.17 10.44
CA GLY A 170 17.93 -9.11 11.71
C GLY A 170 17.27 -7.76 12.01
N GLN A 171 17.36 -6.77 11.12
CA GLN A 171 16.73 -5.46 11.27
C GLN A 171 15.57 -5.29 10.29
N LEU A 172 14.57 -4.51 10.68
CA LEU A 172 13.51 -4.07 9.77
C LEU A 172 14.04 -3.04 8.78
N ASP A 173 13.80 -3.29 7.50
CA ASP A 173 14.04 -2.35 6.41
C ASP A 173 12.70 -2.04 5.72
N ILE A 174 12.51 -0.77 5.38
CA ILE A 174 11.27 -0.28 4.79
C ILE A 174 11.54 0.66 3.63
N THR A 175 10.90 0.36 2.49
CA THR A 175 10.86 1.26 1.34
C THR A 175 9.43 1.68 1.06
N VAL A 176 9.26 2.94 0.65
CA VAL A 176 7.96 3.52 0.33
C VAL A 176 8.07 4.12 -1.06
N GLU A 177 7.18 3.71 -1.94
CA GLU A 177 7.02 4.23 -3.29
C GLU A 177 5.70 5.03 -3.34
N GLY A 178 5.79 6.24 -3.89
CA GLY A 178 4.64 7.13 -4.06
C GLY A 178 4.55 8.28 -3.04
N PRO A 179 3.45 9.06 -3.09
CA PRO A 179 2.30 8.91 -3.98
C PRO A 179 2.68 9.04 -5.46
N GLU A 180 2.31 8.04 -6.27
CA GLU A 180 2.51 8.05 -7.73
C GLU A 180 1.17 8.25 -8.43
N GLN A 181 1.13 9.11 -9.46
CA GLN A 181 -0.07 9.36 -10.24
C GLN A 181 -0.21 8.34 -11.38
N HIS A 182 -1.46 7.96 -11.66
CA HIS A 182 -1.85 7.06 -12.73
C HIS A 182 -3.10 7.59 -13.43
N PRO A 183 -3.33 7.26 -14.71
CA PRO A 183 -4.65 7.41 -15.30
C PRO A 183 -5.65 6.53 -14.54
N ALA A 184 -6.80 7.08 -14.12
CA ALA A 184 -7.82 6.30 -13.40
C ALA A 184 -8.27 5.05 -14.18
N SER A 185 -8.41 5.15 -15.50
CA SER A 185 -8.76 4.02 -16.38
C SER A 185 -7.76 2.87 -16.32
N ALA A 186 -6.46 3.18 -16.18
CA ALA A 186 -5.41 2.18 -16.03
C ALA A 186 -5.53 1.45 -14.69
N LEU A 187 -5.84 2.17 -13.61
CA LEU A 187 -6.09 1.57 -12.30
C LEU A 187 -7.37 0.73 -12.29
N PHE A 188 -8.48 1.18 -12.89
CA PHE A 188 -9.69 0.34 -12.97
C PHE A 188 -9.45 -0.97 -13.72
N CYS A 189 -8.65 -0.95 -14.79
CA CYS A 189 -8.22 -2.17 -15.48
C CYS A 189 -7.47 -3.12 -14.53
N MET A 190 -6.53 -2.59 -13.74
CA MET A 190 -5.83 -3.35 -12.72
C MET A 190 -6.78 -3.91 -11.65
N PHE A 191 -7.73 -3.11 -11.17
CA PHE A 191 -8.67 -3.51 -10.12
C PHE A 191 -9.51 -4.71 -10.56
N ASP A 192 -10.02 -4.68 -11.79
CA ASP A 192 -10.77 -5.76 -12.40
C ASP A 192 -9.91 -7.05 -12.52
N GLN A 193 -8.65 -6.93 -12.97
CA GLN A 193 -7.74 -8.08 -13.05
C GLN A 193 -7.41 -8.69 -11.69
N VAL A 194 -7.10 -7.85 -10.69
CA VAL A 194 -6.81 -8.29 -9.32
C VAL A 194 -8.05 -8.94 -8.71
N ASN A 195 -9.23 -8.36 -8.89
CA ASN A 195 -10.48 -8.94 -8.38
C ASN A 195 -10.79 -10.29 -9.03
N ARG A 196 -10.54 -10.44 -10.34
CA ARG A 196 -10.75 -11.72 -11.06
C ARG A 196 -9.75 -12.78 -10.63
N THR A 197 -8.47 -12.46 -10.59
CA THR A 197 -7.39 -13.46 -10.38
C THR A 197 -7.03 -13.68 -8.92
N GLY A 198 -7.22 -12.68 -8.05
CA GLY A 198 -6.70 -12.69 -6.68
C GLY A 198 -5.18 -12.55 -6.61
N ILE A 199 -4.53 -12.26 -7.73
CA ILE A 199 -3.10 -12.01 -7.83
C ILE A 199 -2.93 -10.50 -7.99
N TRP A 200 -1.87 -9.95 -7.39
CA TRP A 200 -1.52 -8.55 -7.56
C TRP A 200 -0.08 -8.43 -8.06
N LYS A 201 0.12 -7.57 -9.05
CA LYS A 201 1.44 -7.09 -9.46
C LYS A 201 1.30 -5.63 -9.88
N PRO A 202 2.28 -4.75 -9.59
CA PRO A 202 2.27 -3.38 -10.08
C PRO A 202 2.11 -3.29 -11.61
N THR A 203 2.66 -4.26 -12.35
CA THR A 203 2.57 -4.34 -13.82
C THR A 203 1.18 -4.70 -14.36
N MET A 204 0.21 -5.03 -13.50
CA MET A 204 -1.19 -5.16 -13.91
C MET A 204 -1.82 -3.80 -14.26
N CYS A 205 -1.23 -2.69 -13.79
CA CYS A 205 -1.54 -1.36 -14.27
C CYS A 205 -0.89 -1.15 -15.65
N PRO A 206 -1.67 -0.91 -16.72
CA PRO A 206 -1.12 -0.68 -18.06
C PRO A 206 -0.14 0.49 -18.14
N HIS A 207 -0.30 1.50 -17.27
CA HIS A 207 0.64 2.62 -17.14
C HIS A 207 2.01 2.16 -16.61
N CYS A 208 2.03 1.26 -15.62
CA CYS A 208 3.27 0.73 -15.04
C CYS A 208 3.91 -0.38 -15.88
N ALA A 209 3.14 -1.05 -16.73
CA ALA A 209 3.63 -2.12 -17.60
C ALA A 209 4.53 -1.59 -18.73
N GLN A 210 4.33 -0.33 -19.13
CA GLN A 210 5.13 0.27 -20.19
C GLN A 210 6.55 0.55 -19.68
N PRO A 211 7.60 0.24 -20.45
CA PRO A 211 8.93 0.72 -20.14
C PRO A 211 8.85 2.23 -20.05
N ARG A 212 9.31 2.82 -18.94
CA ARG A 212 9.46 4.28 -18.87
C ARG A 212 10.35 4.65 -20.06
N SER A 213 9.79 5.28 -21.08
CA SER A 213 10.59 5.84 -22.17
C SER A 213 11.56 6.77 -21.46
N SER A 214 12.85 6.43 -21.50
CA SER A 214 13.91 7.22 -20.87
C SER A 214 13.62 8.67 -21.20
N ALA A 215 13.21 9.44 -20.19
CA ALA A 215 12.92 10.85 -20.36
C ALA A 215 14.15 11.44 -21.02
N SER A 216 13.96 11.97 -22.23
CA SER A 216 15.00 12.55 -23.05
C SER A 216 15.85 13.46 -22.17
N ALA A 217 17.12 13.10 -21.97
CA ALA A 217 18.07 13.96 -21.32
C ALA A 217 18.00 15.33 -22.02
N PRO A 218 17.94 16.44 -21.27
CA PRO A 218 17.87 17.76 -21.87
C PRO A 218 19.09 17.93 -22.79
N ALA A 219 18.82 18.31 -24.03
CA ALA A 219 19.85 18.66 -25.00
C ALA A 219 20.74 19.75 -24.39
N ALA A 220 22.06 19.52 -24.46
CA ALA A 220 23.10 20.40 -23.96
C ALA A 220 23.09 21.78 -24.64
#